data_AF-A0A0U1DJU8-F1
#
_entry.id   AF-A0A0U1DJU8-F1
#
_cell.length_a   1.000
_cell.length_b   1.000
_cell.length_c   1.000
_cell.angle_alpha   90.00
_cell.angle_beta   90.00
_cell.angle_gamma   90.00
#
_symmetry.space_group_name_H-M   'P 1'
#
loop_
_entity.id
_entity.type
_entity.pdbx_description
1 polymer ?
#
loop_
_entity_poly.entity_id
_entity_poly.type
_entity_poly.pdbx_seq_one_letter_code
_entity_poly.pdbx_strand_id
1 'polypeptide(L)' 'MTGAPLTAAALLAAVVATIAIGAYGVRLSRTTSDFLVASRSVGPQWNAAAISGEYLSAASFLGVAG' A
#
# COMPACT_ATOMS: atom_id res chain seq x y z
N MET A 1 -11.81 26.69 -7.77
CA MET A 1 -11.75 25.48 -8.65
C MET A 1 -10.32 25.09 -9.07
N THR A 2 -9.26 25.68 -8.50
CA THR A 2 -7.85 25.45 -8.90
C THR A 2 -7.20 24.21 -8.29
N GLY A 3 -7.86 23.53 -7.33
CA GLY A 3 -7.30 22.35 -6.66
C GLY A 3 -7.50 21.02 -7.40
N ALA A 4 -8.50 20.92 -8.27
CA ALA A 4 -8.84 19.69 -8.99
C ALA A 4 -7.64 19.04 -9.75
N PRO A 5 -6.83 19.78 -10.52
CA PRO A 5 -5.68 19.18 -11.22
C PRO A 5 -4.60 18.68 -10.25
N LEU A 6 -4.37 19.38 -9.14
CA LEU A 6 -3.40 18.98 -8.11
C LEU A 6 -3.86 17.71 -7.40
N THR A 7 -5.14 17.62 -7.04
CA THR A 7 -5.73 16.41 -6.44
C THR A 7 -5.64 15.22 -7.40
N ALA A 8 -5.98 15.41 -8.68
CA ALA A 8 -5.89 14.35 -9.69
C ALA A 8 -4.44 13.88 -9.87
N ALA A 9 -3.47 14.80 -9.92
CA ALA A 9 -2.05 14.46 -10.01
C ALA A 9 -1.58 13.67 -8.78
N ALA A 10 -2.00 14.06 -7.57
CA ALA A 10 -1.66 13.34 -6.34
C ALA A 10 -2.23 11.92 -6.33
N LEU A 11 -3.49 11.73 -6.76
CA LEU A 11 -4.11 10.40 -6.87
C LEU A 11 -3.39 9.53 -7.90
N LEU A 12 -3.07 10.08 -9.08
CA LEU A 12 -2.30 9.36 -10.10
C LEU A 12 -0.93 8.96 -9.58
N ALA A 13 -0.22 9.84 -8.89
CA ALA A 13 1.07 9.54 -8.28
C ALA A 13 0.96 8.40 -7.25
N ALA A 14 -0.07 8.41 -6.39
CA ALA A 14 -0.31 7.36 -5.40
C ALA A 14 -0.61 6.00 -6.06
N VAL A 15 -1.40 5.98 -7.13
CA VAL A 15 -1.70 4.76 -7.91
C VAL A 15 -0.43 4.20 -8.54
N VAL A 16 0.34 5.05 -9.24
CA VAL A 16 1.60 4.65 -9.88
C VAL A 16 2.60 4.13 -8.85
N ALA A 17 2.75 4.80 -7.72
CA ALA A 17 3.63 4.37 -6.64
C ALA A 17 3.23 3.01 -6.09
N THR A 18 1.93 2.79 -5.81
CA THR A 18 1.42 1.50 -5.31
C THR A 18 1.71 0.36 -6.28
N ILE A 19 1.44 0.57 -7.57
CA ILE A 19 1.72 -0.43 -8.62
C ILE A 19 3.22 -0.71 -8.72
N ALA A 20 4.05 0.34 -8.72
CA ALA A 20 5.50 0.20 -8.83
C ALA A 20 6.10 -0.57 -7.65
N ILE A 21 5.66 -0.27 -6.41
CA ILE A 21 6.08 -0.97 -5.19
C ILE A 21 5.65 -2.44 -5.25
N GLY A 22 4.39 -2.72 -5.61
CA GLY A 22 3.89 -4.09 -5.74
C GLY A 22 4.64 -4.90 -6.81
N ALA A 23 4.86 -4.31 -7.99
CA ALA A 23 5.61 -4.94 -9.07
C ALA A 23 7.07 -5.19 -8.69
N TYR A 24 7.71 -4.26 -7.97
CA TYR A 24 9.06 -4.45 -7.45
C TYR A 24 9.12 -5.57 -6.41
N GLY A 25 8.16 -5.61 -5.47
CA GLY A 25 8.04 -6.67 -4.48
C GLY A 25 7.90 -8.05 -5.10
N VAL A 26 7.02 -8.21 -6.09
CA VAL A 26 6.85 -9.47 -6.84
C VAL A 26 8.15 -9.89 -7.54
N ARG A 27 8.90 -8.94 -8.11
CA ARG A 27 10.19 -9.24 -8.77
C ARG A 27 11.28 -9.70 -7.79
N LEU A 28 11.21 -9.31 -6.51
CA LEU A 28 12.16 -9.74 -5.47
C LEU A 28 11.81 -11.10 -4.87
N SER A 29 10.54 -11.49 -4.87
CA SER A 29 10.07 -12.77 -4.32
C SER A 29 10.47 -13.94 -5.23
N ARG A 30 11.65 -14.50 -4.99
CA ARG A 30 12.20 -15.62 -5.79
C ARG A 30 11.90 -16.99 -5.19
N THR A 31 11.63 -17.05 -3.89
CA THR A 31 11.31 -18.29 -3.17
C THR A 31 9.94 -18.20 -2.50
N THR A 32 9.39 -19.36 -2.14
CA THR A 32 8.15 -19.45 -1.35
C THR A 32 8.29 -18.75 0.01
N SER A 33 9.49 -18.79 0.62
CA SER A 33 9.74 -18.09 1.89
C SER A 33 9.74 -16.57 1.73
N ASP A 34 10.20 -16.06 0.59
CA ASP A 34 10.17 -14.62 0.29
C ASP A 34 8.72 -14.17 0.09
N PHE A 35 7.89 -14.99 -0.56
CA PHE A 35 6.48 -14.69 -0.79
C PHE A 35 5.60 -14.81 0.46
N LEU A 36 5.75 -15.90 1.23
CA LEU A 36 4.86 -16.17 2.37
C LEU A 36 5.26 -15.45 3.65
N VAL A 37 6.56 -15.20 3.87
CA VAL A 37 7.07 -14.67 5.16
C VAL A 37 8.08 -13.53 4.95
N ALA A 38 8.24 -13.00 3.74
CA ALA A 38 9.19 -11.93 3.42
C ALA A 38 10.62 -12.21 3.93
N SER A 39 11.05 -13.48 3.87
CA SER A 39 12.34 -13.96 4.37
C SER A 39 12.62 -13.60 5.85
N ARG A 40 11.56 -13.33 6.64
CA ARG A 40 11.62 -12.81 8.02
C ARG A 40 12.40 -11.49 8.17
N SER A 41 12.47 -10.71 7.08
CA SER A 41 13.20 -9.44 7.05
C SER A 41 12.38 -8.23 7.52
N VAL A 42 11.04 -8.35 7.52
CA VAL A 42 10.13 -7.26 7.91
C VAL A 42 10.03 -7.15 9.42
N GLY A 43 10.45 -6.01 9.97
CA GLY A 43 10.41 -5.74 11.41
C GLY A 43 8.99 -5.55 11.96
N PRO A 44 8.82 -5.61 13.30
CA PRO A 44 7.50 -5.53 13.94
C PRO A 44 6.72 -4.25 13.64
N GLN A 45 7.38 -3.09 13.55
CA GLN A 45 6.70 -1.82 13.28
C GLN A 45 6.07 -1.79 11.87
N TRP A 46 6.80 -2.29 10.87
CA TRP A 46 6.32 -2.36 9.49
C TRP A 46 5.19 -3.38 9.33
N ASN A 47 5.26 -4.50 10.05
CA ASN A 47 4.18 -5.47 10.09
C ASN A 47 2.92 -4.88 10.75
N ALA A 48 3.06 -4.22 11.91
CA ALA A 48 1.95 -3.53 12.55
C ALA A 48 1.33 -2.44 11.66
N ALA A 49 2.16 -1.68 10.94
CA ALA A 49 1.68 -0.69 9.97
C ALA A 49 0.87 -1.35 8.83
N ALA A 50 1.34 -2.47 8.27
CA ALA A 50 0.62 -3.22 7.24
C ALA A 50 -0.75 -3.71 7.74
N ILE A 51 -0.81 -4.29 8.94
CA ILE A 51 -2.06 -4.73 9.56
C ILE A 51 -2.99 -3.53 9.76
N SER A 52 -2.49 -2.42 10.33
CA SER A 52 -3.31 -1.22 10.53
C SER A 52 -3.86 -0.65 9.22
N GLY A 53 -3.11 -0.76 8.12
CA GLY A 53 -3.52 -0.33 6.78
C GLY A 53 -4.69 -1.15 6.23
N GLU A 54 -4.69 -2.47 6.44
CA GLU A 54 -5.82 -3.33 6.06
C GLU A 54 -7.11 -2.95 6.83
N TYR A 55 -6.99 -2.60 8.11
CA TYR A 55 -8.13 -2.11 8.91
C TYR A 55 -8.62 -0.73 8.44
N LEU A 56 -7.74 0.13 7.92
CA LEU A 56 -8.04 1.50 7.50
C LEU A 56 -8.50 1.61 6.03
N SER A 57 -9.10 0.56 5.49
CA SER A 57 -9.57 0.48 4.10
C SER A 57 -10.53 1.62 3.70
N ALA A 58 -10.70 1.83 2.40
CA ALA A 58 -11.66 2.78 1.83
C ALA A 58 -13.09 2.54 2.36
N ALA A 59 -13.47 1.28 2.60
CA ALA A 59 -14.74 0.93 3.22
C ALA A 59 -14.87 1.50 4.65
N SER A 60 -13.80 1.39 5.45
CA SER A 60 -13.75 1.97 6.80
C SER A 60 -13.85 3.49 6.76
N PHE A 61 -13.13 4.14 5.83
CA PHE A 61 -13.21 5.59 5.63
C PHE A 61 -14.60 6.05 5.20
N LEU A 62 -15.21 5.39 4.22
CA LEU A 62 -16.55 5.70 3.75
C LEU A 62 -17.59 5.45 4.85
N GLY A 63 -17.42 4.38 5.65
CA GLY A 63 -18.30 4.04 6.76
C GLY A 63 -18.25 5.02 7.93
N VAL A 64 -17.11 5.70 8.15
CA VAL A 64 -16.98 6.77 9.17
C VAL A 64 -17.40 8.14 8.61
N ALA A 65 -17.18 8.39 7.32
CA ALA A 65 -17.47 9.66 6.67
C ALA A 65 -18.92 9.80 6.14
N GLY A 66 -19.64 8.67 6.02
CA GLY A 66 -21.02 8.58 5.56
C GLY A 66 -22.06 8.83 6.64
#